data_AF-A0A960T1W2-F1
#
_entry.id   AF-A0A960T1W2-F1
#
_cell.length_a   1.000
_cell.length_b   1.000
_cell.length_c   1.000
_cell.angle_alpha   90.00
_cell.angle_beta   90.00
_cell.angle_gamma   90.00
#
_symmetry.space_group_name_H-M   'P 1'
#
loop_
_entity.id
_entity.type
_entity.pdbx_description
1 polymer ?
#
loop_
_entity_poly.entity_id
_entity_poly.type
_entity_poly.pdbx_seq_one_letter_code
_entity_poly.pdbx_strand_id
1 'polypeptide(L)'
;IVVEKGAFLDVSGTSETFDLPVSEVTSETAVNKLPVSGLFTTPLATQGVRTKVDSDGGTISLAGSEMMLSDARLRGRAGGNSATAGTLSVSSKRFYSVLDGIVTSADTNLVVRQAGDVIDPASAVGVGIGLLDADGNAYGNMGTFALDRFHQGGFANLELGGNYDPTGLVPVGGNVRFEGDIKLIVPGALRLAAGGVVTGDGSIQIRAGYAAIGQGFRPPLNPNDAFLPFRQDPAVPSAAFNFAPTFGTGALDIRSRYIDIGTLSLQDIGSAELRAGDGEIRGNSTIHIAGDLKLRAGSIYPTSGSRFSLFAYDHSEGTGSITFESGGRNPIPFSNGGVLEAYATDIVQAGTLRAPGGRIILGWDGTDIDPSDADLDTPFDVIAGSTATVPVTSSVTLARGSITSVSTFSADHAKFRVPYGIS
;
A
#
# COMPACT_ATOMS: atom_id res chain seq x y z
N ILE A 1 -3.18 -23.58 -1.87
CA ILE A 1 -1.79 -23.79 -2.30
C ILE A 1 -0.97 -24.16 -1.08
N VAL A 2 -0.25 -25.28 -1.15
CA VAL A 2 0.75 -25.67 -0.15
C VAL A 2 2.04 -25.91 -0.93
N VAL A 3 3.09 -25.15 -0.64
CA VAL A 3 4.40 -25.32 -1.27
C VAL A 3 5.40 -25.72 -0.21
N GLU A 4 5.81 -26.98 -0.24
CA GLU A 4 6.62 -27.60 0.80
C GLU A 4 8.09 -27.16 0.76
N LYS A 5 8.76 -27.38 1.89
CA LYS A 5 10.21 -27.24 2.03
C LYS A 5 10.92 -28.17 1.04
N GLY A 6 11.75 -27.60 0.17
CA GLY A 6 12.47 -28.32 -0.88
C GLY A 6 12.01 -27.95 -2.30
N ALA A 7 10.82 -27.38 -2.45
CA ALA A 7 10.42 -26.75 -3.70
C ALA A 7 11.31 -25.52 -3.98
N PHE A 8 11.70 -25.34 -5.25
CA PHE A 8 12.53 -24.24 -5.69
C PHE A 8 11.92 -23.56 -6.92
N LEU A 9 11.65 -22.26 -6.79
CA LEU A 9 11.16 -21.42 -7.89
C LEU A 9 12.20 -20.34 -8.16
N ASP A 10 12.71 -20.30 -9.40
CA ASP A 10 13.75 -19.35 -9.82
C ASP A 10 13.31 -18.60 -11.09
N VAL A 11 13.21 -17.29 -10.95
CA VAL A 11 12.96 -16.35 -12.05
C VAL A 11 14.11 -15.35 -12.15
N SER A 12 15.31 -15.71 -11.69
CA SER A 12 16.46 -14.81 -11.77
C SER A 12 16.81 -14.47 -13.21
N GLY A 13 17.18 -13.22 -13.43
CA GLY A 13 17.80 -12.79 -14.66
C GLY A 13 19.17 -13.43 -14.86
N THR A 14 19.69 -13.27 -16.06
CA THR A 14 20.99 -13.75 -16.52
C THR A 14 21.79 -12.62 -17.17
N SER A 15 23.10 -12.80 -17.26
CA SER A 15 23.98 -11.92 -18.03
C SER A 15 24.57 -12.68 -19.20
N GLU A 16 24.57 -12.06 -20.37
CA GLU A 16 25.30 -12.56 -21.52
C GLU A 16 25.93 -11.40 -22.30
N THR A 17 26.85 -11.72 -23.21
CA THR A 17 27.49 -10.70 -24.05
C THR A 17 27.01 -10.85 -25.48
N PHE A 18 26.43 -9.78 -26.01
CA PHE A 18 25.93 -9.72 -27.39
C PHE A 18 26.78 -8.77 -28.22
N ASP A 19 26.95 -9.09 -29.49
CA ASP A 19 27.54 -8.17 -30.45
C ASP A 19 26.43 -7.25 -30.98
N LEU A 20 26.31 -6.07 -30.35
CA LEU A 20 25.29 -5.09 -30.69
C LEU A 20 25.84 -4.08 -31.70
N PRO A 21 25.07 -3.66 -32.72
CA PRO A 21 25.51 -2.61 -33.63
C PRO A 21 25.74 -1.31 -32.86
N VAL A 22 26.79 -0.56 -33.21
CA VAL A 22 27.17 0.70 -32.54
C VAL A 22 25.99 1.67 -32.37
N SER A 23 25.06 1.69 -33.34
CA SER A 23 23.86 2.53 -33.30
C SER A 23 22.89 2.18 -32.17
N GLU A 24 22.79 0.91 -31.76
CA GLU A 24 21.92 0.47 -30.64
C GLU A 24 22.59 0.70 -29.27
N VAL A 25 23.92 0.79 -29.23
CA VAL A 25 24.70 1.05 -28.01
C VAL A 25 24.79 2.56 -27.70
N THR A 26 24.66 3.43 -28.72
CA THR A 26 24.96 4.87 -28.61
C THR A 26 23.78 5.82 -28.78
N SER A 27 22.58 5.36 -29.16
CA SER A 27 21.45 6.25 -29.48
C SER A 27 20.23 6.02 -28.59
N GLU A 28 19.79 7.07 -27.87
CA GLU A 28 18.45 7.15 -27.23
C GLU A 28 17.32 7.38 -28.25
N THR A 29 17.64 7.62 -29.52
CA THR A 29 16.67 7.86 -30.58
C THR A 29 16.71 6.72 -31.58
N ALA A 30 15.54 6.14 -31.89
CA ALA A 30 15.39 5.15 -32.96
C ALA A 30 15.87 5.78 -34.28
N VAL A 31 17.10 5.45 -34.69
CA VAL A 31 17.62 5.84 -36.00
C VAL A 31 16.77 5.10 -37.03
N ASN A 32 15.98 5.86 -37.79
CA ASN A 32 15.25 5.36 -38.95
C ASN A 32 16.20 4.49 -39.80
N LYS A 33 15.97 3.17 -39.80
CA LYS A 33 16.67 2.23 -40.68
C LYS A 33 16.36 2.64 -42.12
N LEU A 34 17.26 3.40 -42.76
CA LEU A 34 17.22 3.59 -44.21
C LEU A 34 17.57 2.24 -44.86
N PRO A 35 16.69 1.67 -45.70
CA PRO A 35 16.99 0.43 -46.39
C PRO A 35 17.87 0.77 -47.58
N VAL A 36 19.16 0.48 -47.50
CA VAL A 36 20.02 0.54 -48.68
C VAL A 36 20.88 -0.72 -48.75
N SER A 37 20.24 -1.80 -49.16
CA SER A 37 20.90 -3.00 -49.67
C SER A 37 20.60 -3.10 -51.16
N GLY A 38 21.36 -2.39 -51.99
CA GLY A 38 21.34 -2.52 -53.45
C GLY A 38 22.52 -3.34 -53.97
N LEU A 39 22.41 -3.92 -55.17
CA LEU A 39 23.45 -4.74 -55.82
C LEU A 39 24.82 -4.03 -56.02
N PHE A 40 24.88 -2.71 -55.83
CA PHE A 40 26.07 -1.89 -56.02
C PHE A 40 26.48 -1.08 -54.79
N THR A 41 25.80 -1.26 -53.65
CA THR A 41 26.16 -0.59 -52.39
C THR A 41 26.98 -1.54 -51.53
N THR A 42 28.11 -1.07 -50.99
CA THR A 42 28.91 -1.83 -50.00
C THR A 42 27.96 -2.31 -48.90
N PRO A 43 27.94 -3.62 -48.56
CA PRO A 43 27.11 -4.11 -47.48
C PRO A 43 27.38 -3.28 -46.23
N LEU A 44 26.33 -2.85 -45.54
CA LEU A 44 26.49 -2.19 -44.25
C LEU A 44 27.13 -3.23 -43.32
N ALA A 45 28.46 -3.18 -43.17
CA ALA A 45 29.16 -3.92 -42.15
C ALA A 45 28.77 -3.26 -40.83
N THR A 46 27.71 -3.77 -40.20
CA THR A 46 27.40 -3.42 -38.82
C THR A 46 28.55 -3.93 -37.97
N GLN A 47 29.49 -3.05 -37.67
CA GLN A 47 30.53 -3.32 -36.69
C GLN A 47 29.83 -3.52 -35.35
N GLY A 48 29.78 -4.76 -34.87
CA GLY A 48 29.25 -5.10 -33.57
C GLY A 48 30.24 -4.70 -32.48
N VAL A 49 29.76 -4.09 -31.41
CA VAL A 49 30.52 -3.91 -30.18
C VAL A 49 30.03 -4.94 -29.18
N ARG A 50 30.97 -5.72 -28.67
CA ARG A 50 30.72 -6.73 -27.66
C ARG A 50 30.26 -6.04 -26.37
N THR A 51 28.96 -6.11 -26.11
CA THR A 51 28.28 -5.40 -25.01
C THR A 51 27.71 -6.42 -24.04
N LYS A 52 27.99 -6.25 -22.75
CA LYS A 52 27.35 -7.06 -21.71
C LYS A 52 25.92 -6.58 -21.54
N VAL A 53 24.97 -7.51 -21.65
CA VAL A 53 23.55 -7.25 -21.40
C VAL A 53 23.13 -8.09 -20.19
N ASP A 54 22.58 -7.41 -19.20
CA ASP A 54 22.01 -8.03 -18.00
C ASP A 54 20.48 -8.01 -18.15
N SER A 55 19.82 -9.15 -17.91
CA SER A 55 18.36 -9.21 -17.89
C SER A 55 17.81 -9.05 -16.48
N ASP A 56 16.62 -8.46 -16.39
CA ASP A 56 15.89 -8.29 -15.14
C ASP A 56 15.40 -9.63 -14.59
N GLY A 57 15.19 -9.68 -13.29
CA GLY A 57 14.47 -10.80 -12.66
C GLY A 57 12.99 -10.79 -13.06
N GLY A 58 12.40 -11.97 -13.19
CA GLY A 58 10.98 -12.16 -13.46
C GLY A 58 10.10 -11.99 -12.22
N THR A 59 8.85 -12.44 -12.32
CA THR A 59 7.87 -12.37 -11.23
C THR A 59 7.50 -13.76 -10.73
N ILE A 60 7.50 -13.94 -9.41
CA ILE A 60 6.85 -15.09 -8.76
C ILE A 60 5.58 -14.59 -8.10
N SER A 61 4.44 -15.21 -8.45
CA SER A 61 3.14 -14.93 -7.83
C SER A 61 2.65 -16.18 -7.08
N LEU A 62 2.49 -16.05 -5.77
CA LEU A 62 1.86 -17.04 -4.89
C LEU A 62 0.46 -16.52 -4.54
N ALA A 63 -0.57 -17.12 -5.15
CA ALA A 63 -1.95 -16.68 -5.01
C ALA A 63 -2.87 -17.85 -4.61
N GLY A 64 -3.20 -17.96 -3.32
CA GLY A 64 -4.15 -18.95 -2.82
C GLY A 64 -5.60 -18.49 -2.98
N SER A 65 -6.45 -19.33 -3.57
CA SER A 65 -7.89 -19.07 -3.69
C SER A 65 -8.68 -19.29 -2.38
N GLU A 66 -8.08 -19.99 -1.41
CA GLU A 66 -8.69 -20.35 -0.12
C GLU A 66 -7.64 -20.23 0.98
N MET A 67 -6.47 -20.84 0.76
CA MET A 67 -5.31 -20.78 1.64
C MET A 67 -4.02 -20.84 0.80
N MET A 68 -2.99 -20.13 1.24
CA MET A 68 -1.64 -20.19 0.68
C MET A 68 -0.62 -20.37 1.81
N LEU A 69 0.08 -21.50 1.82
CA LEU A 69 1.20 -21.80 2.71
C LEU A 69 2.42 -22.10 1.84
N SER A 70 3.57 -21.51 2.17
CA SER A 70 4.78 -21.69 1.36
C SER A 70 6.06 -21.68 2.19
N ASP A 71 6.77 -22.80 2.13
CA ASP A 71 8.15 -23.00 2.58
C ASP A 71 9.14 -23.20 1.43
N ALA A 72 8.71 -22.92 0.19
CA ALA A 72 9.60 -22.94 -0.96
C ALA A 72 10.76 -21.97 -0.82
N ARG A 73 11.88 -22.35 -1.44
CA ARG A 73 12.97 -21.44 -1.75
C ARG A 73 12.61 -20.65 -3.01
N LEU A 74 12.50 -19.34 -2.87
CA LEU A 74 12.14 -18.42 -3.95
C LEU A 74 13.36 -17.63 -4.38
N ARG A 75 13.53 -17.39 -5.68
CA ARG A 75 14.66 -16.59 -6.19
C ARG A 75 14.23 -15.75 -7.38
N GLY A 76 14.64 -14.49 -7.39
CA GLY A 76 14.37 -13.54 -8.47
C GLY A 76 15.42 -12.46 -8.52
N ARG A 77 16.69 -12.84 -8.64
CA ARG A 77 17.82 -11.90 -8.67
C ARG A 77 17.91 -11.22 -10.03
N ALA A 78 18.50 -10.03 -10.07
CA ALA A 78 18.94 -9.42 -11.33
C ALA A 78 20.03 -10.28 -11.99
N GLY A 79 20.11 -10.26 -13.33
CA GLY A 79 21.17 -10.93 -14.07
C GLY A 79 22.56 -10.33 -13.81
N GLY A 80 22.62 -9.02 -13.58
CA GLY A 80 23.84 -8.30 -13.21
C GLY A 80 23.53 -6.86 -12.78
N ASN A 81 24.56 -6.02 -12.71
CA ASN A 81 24.48 -4.70 -12.07
C ASN A 81 23.66 -3.66 -12.83
N SER A 82 23.44 -3.84 -14.13
CA SER A 82 22.60 -2.94 -14.93
C SER A 82 21.13 -3.38 -14.97
N ALA A 83 20.80 -4.52 -14.35
CA ALA A 83 19.45 -5.08 -14.32
C ALA A 83 18.79 -4.89 -12.95
N THR A 84 17.47 -4.88 -12.94
CA THR A 84 16.64 -4.83 -11.73
C THR A 84 16.26 -6.24 -11.30
N ALA A 85 16.27 -6.49 -10.00
CA ALA A 85 15.79 -7.76 -9.49
C ALA A 85 14.27 -7.88 -9.63
N GLY A 86 13.77 -9.11 -9.51
CA GLY A 86 12.38 -9.45 -9.79
C GLY A 86 11.38 -8.98 -8.73
N THR A 87 10.13 -9.37 -8.95
CA THR A 87 9.00 -9.09 -8.05
C THR A 87 8.51 -10.39 -7.41
N LEU A 88 8.27 -10.35 -6.10
CA LEU A 88 7.54 -11.39 -5.38
C LEU A 88 6.16 -10.86 -5.02
N SER A 89 5.10 -11.50 -5.51
CA SER A 89 3.71 -11.21 -5.14
C SER A 89 3.15 -12.35 -4.31
N VAL A 90 2.67 -12.03 -3.11
CA VAL A 90 2.14 -13.00 -2.15
C VAL A 90 0.74 -12.57 -1.77
N SER A 91 -0.22 -13.48 -1.96
CA SER A 91 -1.63 -13.24 -1.68
C SER A 91 -2.34 -14.53 -1.32
N SER A 92 -3.36 -14.38 -0.49
CA SER A 92 -4.31 -15.45 -0.21
C SER A 92 -5.69 -14.84 -0.10
N LYS A 93 -6.70 -15.61 -0.47
CA LYS A 93 -8.07 -15.40 0.02
C LYS A 93 -8.21 -16.13 1.37
N ARG A 94 -9.41 -16.07 1.94
CA ARG A 94 -9.79 -16.78 3.16
C ARG A 94 -10.73 -17.91 2.79
N PHE A 95 -10.55 -19.07 3.40
CA PHE A 95 -11.50 -20.17 3.30
C PHE A 95 -12.69 -19.88 4.23
N TYR A 96 -13.89 -19.99 3.68
CA TYR A 96 -15.12 -19.90 4.45
C TYR A 96 -15.84 -21.25 4.43
N SER A 97 -16.20 -21.73 5.61
CA SER A 97 -17.07 -22.88 5.76
C SER A 97 -18.52 -22.50 5.45
N VAL A 98 -19.34 -23.48 5.07
CA VAL A 98 -20.79 -23.29 4.91
C VAL A 98 -21.51 -22.90 6.21
N LEU A 99 -20.83 -23.02 7.36
CA LEU A 99 -21.32 -22.60 8.67
C LEU A 99 -20.90 -21.18 9.05
N ASP A 100 -20.05 -20.53 8.25
CA ASP A 100 -19.62 -19.16 8.54
C ASP A 100 -20.80 -18.21 8.27
N GLY A 101 -21.18 -17.45 9.30
CA GLY A 101 -22.41 -16.66 9.27
C GLY A 101 -22.29 -15.37 8.45
N ILE A 102 -21.22 -14.60 8.66
CA ILE A 102 -20.98 -13.34 7.96
C ILE A 102 -19.55 -13.36 7.41
N VAL A 103 -19.44 -13.02 6.13
CA VAL A 103 -18.20 -12.85 5.39
C VAL A 103 -18.02 -11.38 5.09
N THR A 104 -16.83 -10.83 5.35
CA THR A 104 -16.56 -9.42 5.09
C THR A 104 -15.31 -9.22 4.26
N SER A 105 -15.26 -8.14 3.47
CA SER A 105 -14.06 -7.78 2.73
C SER A 105 -12.97 -7.19 3.62
N ALA A 106 -13.24 -6.99 4.90
CA ALA A 106 -12.26 -6.56 5.91
C ALA A 106 -11.55 -7.77 6.56
N ASP A 107 -12.03 -8.99 6.33
CA ASP A 107 -11.47 -10.18 6.94
C ASP A 107 -10.00 -10.35 6.55
N THR A 108 -9.16 -10.61 7.55
CA THR A 108 -7.76 -10.96 7.35
C THR A 108 -7.66 -12.25 6.54
N ASN A 109 -6.80 -12.24 5.52
CA ASN A 109 -6.60 -13.36 4.62
C ASN A 109 -5.13 -13.77 4.46
N LEU A 110 -4.18 -12.89 4.77
CA LEU A 110 -2.75 -13.20 4.75
C LEU A 110 -2.10 -12.87 6.09
N VAL A 111 -1.55 -13.87 6.75
CA VAL A 111 -0.69 -13.76 7.91
C VAL A 111 0.77 -13.67 7.46
N VAL A 112 1.52 -12.73 8.01
CA VAL A 112 2.92 -12.48 7.69
C VAL A 112 3.74 -12.55 8.97
N ARG A 113 4.76 -13.41 8.93
CA ARG A 113 5.75 -13.60 10.01
C ARG A 113 7.14 -13.18 9.54
N GLN A 114 8.00 -12.83 10.48
CA GLN A 114 9.37 -12.45 10.16
C GLN A 114 10.17 -13.58 9.49
N ALA A 115 10.08 -14.79 10.04
CA ALA A 115 10.84 -15.95 9.61
C ALA A 115 10.21 -17.24 10.16
N GLY A 116 10.80 -18.37 9.81
CA GLY A 116 10.38 -19.69 10.28
C GLY A 116 9.72 -20.50 9.17
N ASP A 117 9.51 -21.78 9.46
CA ASP A 117 8.73 -22.65 8.59
C ASP A 117 7.24 -22.37 8.83
N VAL A 118 6.49 -22.23 7.75
CA VAL A 118 5.05 -21.98 7.79
C VAL A 118 4.30 -23.29 8.04
N ILE A 119 4.74 -24.36 7.40
CA ILE A 119 4.22 -25.72 7.52
C ILE A 119 5.11 -26.45 8.53
N ASP A 120 4.51 -27.05 9.54
CA ASP A 120 5.22 -27.85 10.52
C ASP A 120 5.88 -29.04 9.79
N PRO A 121 7.21 -29.25 9.96
CA PRO A 121 7.90 -30.40 9.39
C PRO A 121 7.30 -31.77 9.75
N ALA A 122 6.56 -31.86 10.86
CA ALA A 122 5.86 -33.08 11.28
C ALA A 122 4.50 -33.27 10.61
N SER A 123 3.94 -32.24 9.96
CA SER A 123 2.66 -32.33 9.27
C SER A 123 2.74 -33.28 8.08
N ALA A 124 1.79 -34.20 7.98
CA ALA A 124 1.61 -35.01 6.78
C ALA A 124 1.04 -34.12 5.65
N VAL A 125 1.82 -33.93 4.60
CA VAL A 125 1.37 -33.17 3.41
C VAL A 125 1.05 -34.15 2.28
N GLY A 126 -0.12 -33.98 1.67
CA GLY A 126 -0.58 -34.84 0.59
C GLY A 126 -1.99 -34.50 0.12
N VAL A 127 -2.35 -34.96 -1.08
CA VAL A 127 -3.69 -34.71 -1.65
C VAL A 127 -4.74 -35.45 -0.81
N GLY A 128 -5.76 -34.72 -0.36
CA GLY A 128 -6.86 -35.27 0.44
C GLY A 128 -6.54 -35.48 1.92
N ILE A 129 -5.36 -35.08 2.38
CA ILE A 129 -4.99 -35.10 3.80
C ILE A 129 -5.21 -33.69 4.37
N GLY A 130 -5.92 -33.60 5.49
CA GLY A 130 -6.06 -32.34 6.23
C GLY A 130 -4.70 -31.93 6.80
N LEU A 131 -4.29 -30.69 6.56
CA LEU A 131 -3.04 -30.17 7.10
C LEU A 131 -3.26 -29.76 8.56
N LEU A 132 -2.53 -30.39 9.48
CA LEU A 132 -2.61 -30.13 10.91
C LEU A 132 -1.31 -29.49 11.43
N ASP A 133 -1.41 -28.54 12.36
CA ASP A 133 -0.28 -27.95 13.07
C ASP A 133 0.32 -28.92 14.11
N ALA A 134 1.36 -28.46 14.80
CA ALA A 134 2.09 -29.24 15.81
C ALA A 134 1.22 -29.72 16.98
N ASP A 135 0.13 -29.00 17.26
CA ASP A 135 -0.82 -29.30 18.32
C ASP A 135 -1.98 -30.20 17.82
N GLY A 136 -1.94 -30.60 16.55
CA GLY A 136 -2.93 -31.45 15.91
C GLY A 136 -4.20 -30.70 15.46
N ASN A 137 -4.20 -29.37 15.49
CA ASN A 137 -5.31 -28.55 14.99
C ASN A 137 -5.18 -28.36 13.49
N ALA A 138 -6.29 -28.24 12.78
CA ALA A 138 -6.23 -27.87 11.36
C ALA A 138 -5.52 -26.51 11.21
N TYR A 139 -4.57 -26.43 10.28
CA TYR A 139 -4.10 -25.14 9.78
C TYR A 139 -5.32 -24.32 9.42
N GLY A 140 -5.35 -23.05 9.85
CA GLY A 140 -6.55 -22.20 9.92
C GLY A 140 -7.26 -21.97 8.58
N ASN A 141 -7.74 -20.76 8.32
CA ASN A 141 -8.44 -20.47 7.06
C ASN A 141 -7.84 -19.30 6.29
N MET A 142 -6.62 -18.93 6.64
CA MET A 142 -5.86 -17.83 6.06
C MET A 142 -4.56 -18.36 5.44
N GLY A 143 -4.03 -17.66 4.46
CA GLY A 143 -2.66 -17.92 4.01
C GLY A 143 -1.64 -17.40 5.01
N THR A 144 -0.46 -17.99 5.04
CA THR A 144 0.66 -17.61 5.91
C THR A 144 1.95 -17.55 5.11
N PHE A 145 2.76 -16.52 5.33
CA PHE A 145 4.03 -16.31 4.65
C PHE A 145 5.12 -15.81 5.59
N ALA A 146 6.34 -16.34 5.44
CA ALA A 146 7.52 -15.90 6.16
C ALA A 146 8.40 -14.98 5.30
N LEU A 147 8.76 -13.80 5.81
CA LEU A 147 9.50 -12.77 5.06
C LEU A 147 10.96 -13.12 4.78
N ASP A 148 11.55 -14.05 5.53
CA ASP A 148 12.92 -14.52 5.29
C ASP A 148 13.10 -15.11 3.88
N ARG A 149 12.04 -15.70 3.30
CA ARG A 149 12.03 -16.17 1.91
C ARG A 149 12.24 -15.04 0.90
N PHE A 150 11.64 -13.87 1.14
CA PHE A 150 11.85 -12.68 0.32
C PHE A 150 13.29 -12.17 0.44
N HIS A 151 13.78 -12.01 1.68
CA HIS A 151 15.13 -11.52 1.96
C HIS A 151 16.22 -12.41 1.32
N GLN A 152 16.05 -13.72 1.37
CA GLN A 152 16.99 -14.68 0.78
C GLN A 152 16.88 -14.77 -0.75
N GLY A 153 15.70 -14.53 -1.31
CA GLY A 153 15.42 -14.66 -2.73
C GLY A 153 16.00 -13.57 -3.62
N GLY A 154 16.33 -12.42 -3.02
CA GLY A 154 17.02 -11.31 -3.70
C GLY A 154 16.16 -10.57 -4.71
N PHE A 155 14.86 -10.46 -4.43
CA PHE A 155 13.90 -9.66 -5.20
C PHE A 155 14.08 -8.16 -4.93
N ALA A 156 13.68 -7.31 -5.88
CA ALA A 156 13.64 -5.86 -5.68
C ALA A 156 12.28 -5.42 -5.13
N ASN A 157 11.20 -6.01 -5.61
CA ASN A 157 9.83 -5.56 -5.31
C ASN A 157 9.06 -6.64 -4.56
N LEU A 158 8.14 -6.20 -3.71
CA LEU A 158 7.29 -7.06 -2.91
C LEU A 158 5.85 -6.58 -2.94
N GLU A 159 4.93 -7.51 -3.16
CA GLU A 159 3.50 -7.28 -2.96
C GLU A 159 2.99 -8.23 -1.88
N LEU A 160 2.60 -7.67 -0.72
CA LEU A 160 1.96 -8.41 0.37
C LEU A 160 0.47 -8.09 0.35
N GLY A 161 -0.33 -9.06 -0.06
CA GLY A 161 -1.75 -8.85 -0.31
C GLY A 161 -2.00 -7.90 -1.48
N GLY A 162 -1.19 -7.96 -2.54
CA GLY A 162 -1.36 -7.14 -3.74
C GLY A 162 -2.55 -7.57 -4.61
N ASN A 163 -2.83 -8.88 -4.69
CA ASN A 163 -3.95 -9.42 -5.44
C ASN A 163 -5.25 -9.28 -4.64
N TYR A 164 -5.93 -8.16 -4.84
CA TYR A 164 -7.28 -7.90 -4.37
C TYR A 164 -8.26 -8.10 -5.53
N ASP A 165 -9.35 -8.83 -5.27
CA ASP A 165 -10.41 -9.08 -6.25
C ASP A 165 -11.62 -8.20 -5.94
N PRO A 166 -11.84 -7.10 -6.69
CA PRO A 166 -12.93 -6.17 -6.44
C PRO A 166 -14.26 -6.62 -7.05
N THR A 167 -14.31 -7.75 -7.77
CA THR A 167 -15.42 -8.08 -8.68
C THR A 167 -16.51 -8.96 -8.07
N GLY A 168 -16.25 -9.54 -6.89
CA GLY A 168 -17.22 -10.37 -6.16
C GLY A 168 -18.31 -9.59 -5.43
N LEU A 169 -19.32 -10.31 -4.92
CA LEU A 169 -20.34 -9.76 -4.00
C LEU A 169 -19.67 -9.08 -2.81
N VAL A 170 -18.75 -9.82 -2.17
CA VAL A 170 -17.77 -9.32 -1.21
C VAL A 170 -16.41 -9.33 -1.91
N PRO A 171 -15.75 -8.17 -2.04
CA PRO A 171 -14.37 -8.13 -2.50
C PRO A 171 -13.46 -8.93 -1.57
N VAL A 172 -12.53 -9.70 -2.12
CA VAL A 172 -11.73 -10.65 -1.32
C VAL A 172 -10.24 -10.53 -1.61
N GLY A 173 -9.44 -10.88 -0.60
CA GLY A 173 -7.98 -10.84 -0.66
C GLY A 173 -7.40 -9.51 -0.23
N GLY A 174 -6.09 -9.48 -0.05
CA GLY A 174 -5.34 -8.25 0.17
C GLY A 174 -5.42 -7.63 1.56
N ASN A 175 -5.85 -8.35 2.59
CA ASN A 175 -5.79 -7.88 3.98
C ASN A 175 -4.68 -8.62 4.71
N VAL A 176 -3.82 -7.88 5.40
CA VAL A 176 -2.56 -8.40 5.93
C VAL A 176 -2.55 -8.29 7.45
N ARG A 177 -2.24 -9.40 8.12
CA ARG A 177 -1.91 -9.43 9.54
C ARG A 177 -0.44 -9.72 9.71
N PHE A 178 0.27 -8.86 10.43
CA PHE A 178 1.62 -9.14 10.91
C PHE A 178 1.53 -9.80 12.28
N GLU A 179 2.32 -10.85 12.50
CA GLU A 179 2.44 -11.52 13.80
C GLU A 179 3.85 -11.32 14.35
N GLY A 180 3.93 -10.67 15.52
CA GLY A 180 5.16 -10.32 16.20
C GLY A 180 5.94 -9.20 15.51
N ASP A 181 7.22 -9.10 15.86
CA ASP A 181 8.11 -8.07 15.34
C ASP A 181 8.50 -8.35 13.89
N ILE A 182 8.39 -7.33 13.04
CA ILE A 182 8.68 -7.39 11.61
C ILE A 182 9.74 -6.36 11.25
N LYS A 183 10.76 -6.80 10.52
CA LYS A 183 11.76 -5.96 9.87
C LYS A 183 11.85 -6.32 8.39
N LEU A 184 11.33 -5.42 7.56
CA LEU A 184 11.23 -5.60 6.12
C LEU A 184 11.99 -4.48 5.40
N ILE A 185 12.84 -4.87 4.45
CA ILE A 185 13.60 -3.95 3.59
C ILE A 185 13.33 -4.38 2.15
N VAL A 186 12.65 -3.53 1.39
CA VAL A 186 12.28 -3.74 -0.01
C VAL A 186 13.08 -2.75 -0.86
N PRO A 187 14.07 -3.19 -1.65
CA PRO A 187 14.92 -2.25 -2.40
C PRO A 187 14.15 -1.33 -3.35
N GLY A 188 13.15 -1.88 -4.03
CA GLY A 188 12.29 -1.18 -4.99
C GLY A 188 10.95 -0.80 -4.38
N ALA A 189 9.87 -1.35 -4.92
CA ALA A 189 8.51 -1.01 -4.57
C ALA A 189 7.86 -2.04 -3.64
N LEU A 190 7.14 -1.54 -2.63
CA LEU A 190 6.23 -2.31 -1.79
C LEU A 190 4.78 -1.97 -2.13
N ARG A 191 3.98 -3.00 -2.42
CA ARG A 191 2.51 -2.93 -2.37
C ARG A 191 2.05 -3.67 -1.12
N LEU A 192 1.34 -2.99 -0.22
CA LEU A 192 0.86 -3.57 1.03
C LEU A 192 -0.65 -3.42 1.17
N ALA A 193 -1.30 -4.52 1.52
CA ALA A 193 -2.70 -4.60 1.92
C ALA A 193 -3.69 -3.95 0.93
N ALA A 194 -3.79 -4.52 -0.28
CA ALA A 194 -4.68 -4.00 -1.32
C ALA A 194 -6.19 -4.08 -1.01
N GLY A 195 -6.58 -4.90 -0.03
CA GLY A 195 -7.93 -4.97 0.50
C GLY A 195 -8.25 -3.83 1.49
N GLY A 196 -7.23 -3.17 2.04
CA GLY A 196 -7.39 -2.00 2.89
C GLY A 196 -7.34 -2.24 4.39
N VAL A 197 -7.02 -3.45 4.86
CA VAL A 197 -6.83 -3.73 6.31
C VAL A 197 -5.40 -4.18 6.59
N VAL A 198 -4.78 -3.53 7.57
CA VAL A 198 -3.51 -3.95 8.18
C VAL A 198 -3.73 -4.19 9.66
N THR A 199 -3.45 -5.40 10.11
CA THR A 199 -3.49 -5.80 11.52
C THR A 199 -2.09 -6.08 12.03
N GLY A 200 -1.78 -5.78 13.28
CA GLY A 200 -0.47 -6.12 13.86
C GLY A 200 -0.42 -5.98 15.36
N ASP A 201 0.40 -6.80 16.02
CA ASP A 201 0.51 -6.86 17.48
C ASP A 201 1.92 -6.51 18.01
N GLY A 202 2.92 -6.40 17.13
CA GLY A 202 4.32 -6.09 17.46
C GLY A 202 4.90 -4.85 16.76
N SER A 203 6.22 -4.70 16.78
CA SER A 203 6.92 -3.62 16.08
C SER A 203 7.12 -3.96 14.61
N ILE A 204 6.44 -3.23 13.71
CA ILE A 204 6.45 -3.47 12.26
C ILE A 204 7.24 -2.35 11.59
N GLN A 205 8.49 -2.65 11.22
CA GLN A 205 9.42 -1.70 10.60
C GLN A 205 9.63 -2.05 9.13
N ILE A 206 9.19 -1.16 8.24
CA ILE A 206 9.24 -1.36 6.79
C ILE A 206 10.07 -0.24 6.17
N ARG A 207 11.02 -0.61 5.30
CA ARG A 207 11.76 0.33 4.45
C ARG A 207 11.57 -0.05 3.00
N ALA A 208 11.13 0.89 2.16
CA ALA A 208 10.96 0.65 0.73
C ALA A 208 11.43 1.85 -0.11
N GLY A 209 11.86 1.64 -1.34
CA GLY A 209 12.11 2.74 -2.29
C GLY A 209 10.84 3.53 -2.63
N TYR A 210 9.73 2.80 -2.78
CA TYR A 210 8.36 3.31 -2.92
C TYR A 210 7.41 2.42 -2.11
N ALA A 211 6.38 2.99 -1.48
CA ALA A 211 5.35 2.23 -0.75
C ALA A 211 3.94 2.66 -1.17
N ALA A 212 3.12 1.70 -1.59
CA ALA A 212 1.68 1.87 -1.77
C ALA A 212 0.92 1.01 -0.77
N ILE A 213 0.16 1.65 0.11
CA ILE A 213 -0.53 1.00 1.24
C ILE A 213 -2.05 1.23 1.19
N GLY A 214 -2.82 0.20 1.54
CA GLY A 214 -4.28 0.24 1.52
C GLY A 214 -4.87 -0.04 0.13
N GLN A 215 -6.16 0.24 -0.06
CA GLN A 215 -6.82 0.05 -1.37
C GLN A 215 -6.19 0.92 -2.47
N GLY A 216 -6.33 0.51 -3.73
CA GLY A 216 -5.83 1.31 -4.84
C GLY A 216 -6.51 2.69 -4.92
N PHE A 217 -5.78 3.68 -5.41
CA PHE A 217 -6.35 5.01 -5.65
C PHE A 217 -7.49 4.94 -6.64
N ARG A 218 -8.52 5.75 -6.39
CA ARG A 218 -9.69 5.85 -7.24
C ARG A 218 -9.74 7.22 -7.90
N PRO A 219 -10.21 7.29 -9.16
CA PRO A 219 -10.53 8.57 -9.77
C PRO A 219 -11.60 9.30 -8.95
N PRO A 220 -11.70 10.64 -9.06
CA PRO A 220 -12.78 11.40 -8.47
C PRO A 220 -14.14 10.82 -8.83
N LEU A 221 -14.98 10.65 -7.82
CA LEU A 221 -16.35 10.13 -7.96
C LEU A 221 -17.30 11.26 -8.34
N ASN A 222 -18.34 10.95 -9.11
CA ASN A 222 -19.43 11.90 -9.29
C ASN A 222 -20.19 12.07 -7.96
N PRO A 223 -20.86 13.20 -7.72
CA PRO A 223 -21.58 13.45 -6.47
C PRO A 223 -22.60 12.36 -6.08
N ASN A 224 -23.12 11.60 -7.06
CA ASN A 224 -24.13 10.56 -6.84
C ASN A 224 -23.54 9.13 -6.81
N ASP A 225 -22.24 8.97 -7.01
CA ASP A 225 -21.61 7.64 -7.03
C ASP A 225 -21.38 7.17 -5.59
N ALA A 226 -22.07 6.11 -5.17
CA ALA A 226 -21.87 5.49 -3.87
C ALA A 226 -20.51 4.79 -3.81
N PHE A 227 -19.74 5.07 -2.75
CA PHE A 227 -18.49 4.37 -2.47
C PHE A 227 -18.62 3.49 -1.24
N LEU A 228 -18.52 2.18 -1.44
CA LEU A 228 -18.50 1.18 -0.39
C LEU A 228 -17.10 0.55 -0.35
N PRO A 229 -16.19 1.03 0.53
CA PRO A 229 -14.83 0.51 0.62
C PRO A 229 -14.81 -0.94 1.07
N PHE A 230 -15.72 -1.30 1.97
CA PHE A 230 -15.86 -2.65 2.49
C PHE A 230 -17.30 -3.13 2.38
N ARG A 231 -17.45 -4.43 2.16
CA ARG A 231 -18.74 -5.09 1.99
C ARG A 231 -18.86 -6.35 2.85
N GLN A 232 -20.10 -6.76 3.09
CA GLN A 232 -20.44 -7.97 3.82
C GLN A 232 -21.47 -8.82 3.05
N ASP A 233 -21.44 -10.12 3.32
CA ASP A 233 -22.44 -11.10 2.88
C ASP A 233 -22.78 -12.05 4.06
N PRO A 234 -24.07 -12.30 4.38
CA PRO A 234 -25.25 -11.74 3.73
C PRO A 234 -25.36 -10.22 3.92
N ALA A 235 -25.89 -9.53 2.91
CA ALA A 235 -26.06 -8.07 2.90
C ALA A 235 -27.18 -7.59 3.84
N VAL A 236 -27.01 -7.78 5.14
CA VAL A 236 -28.02 -7.48 6.17
C VAL A 236 -27.44 -6.51 7.21
N PRO A 237 -28.01 -5.31 7.40
CA PRO A 237 -29.15 -4.72 6.67
C PRO A 237 -28.79 -4.17 5.28
N SER A 238 -27.50 -4.06 4.96
CA SER A 238 -27.00 -3.62 3.66
C SER A 238 -25.71 -4.34 3.29
N ALA A 239 -25.28 -4.18 2.04
CA ALA A 239 -23.99 -4.71 1.58
C ALA A 239 -22.80 -3.90 2.10
N ALA A 240 -23.01 -2.71 2.68
CA ALA A 240 -21.93 -1.93 3.29
C ALA A 240 -21.47 -2.61 4.58
N PHE A 241 -20.15 -2.75 4.75
CA PHE A 241 -19.56 -3.17 6.00
C PHE A 241 -18.77 -2.01 6.59
N ASN A 242 -19.24 -1.49 7.71
CA ASN A 242 -18.58 -0.43 8.44
C ASN A 242 -18.00 -0.99 9.75
N PHE A 243 -16.79 -0.57 10.09
CA PHE A 243 -16.09 -1.05 11.28
C PHE A 243 -15.07 -0.02 11.74
N ALA A 244 -14.89 0.07 13.06
CA ALA A 244 -13.95 0.98 13.69
C ALA A 244 -12.51 0.44 13.61
N PRO A 245 -11.48 1.30 13.65
CA PRO A 245 -10.14 0.85 13.97
C PRO A 245 -10.08 0.33 15.41
N THR A 246 -9.28 -0.70 15.66
CA THR A 246 -9.01 -1.19 17.02
C THR A 246 -7.65 -0.73 17.51
N PHE A 247 -7.61 -0.29 18.76
CA PHE A 247 -6.35 0.01 19.44
C PHE A 247 -5.68 -1.28 19.89
N GLY A 248 -4.36 -1.34 19.82
CA GLY A 248 -3.58 -2.45 20.34
C GLY A 248 -2.09 -2.11 20.46
N THR A 249 -1.29 -3.12 20.79
CA THR A 249 0.16 -2.95 21.05
C THR A 249 0.99 -2.81 19.78
N GLY A 250 0.40 -3.01 18.60
CA GLY A 250 1.08 -2.88 17.33
C GLY A 250 1.61 -1.48 17.08
N ALA A 251 2.80 -1.40 16.49
CA ALA A 251 3.43 -0.15 16.08
C ALA A 251 3.94 -0.26 14.64
N LEU A 252 3.37 0.52 13.72
CA LEU A 252 3.69 0.49 12.29
C LEU A 252 4.60 1.67 11.90
N ASP A 253 5.84 1.41 11.50
CA ASP A 253 6.79 2.41 10.96
C ASP A 253 7.11 2.07 9.50
N ILE A 254 6.61 2.89 8.57
CA ILE A 254 6.89 2.76 7.14
C ILE A 254 7.78 3.92 6.70
N ARG A 255 8.95 3.58 6.15
CA ARG A 255 9.90 4.54 5.60
C ARG A 255 10.06 4.34 4.12
N SER A 256 9.78 5.39 3.36
CA SER A 256 10.01 5.40 1.93
C SER A 256 10.41 6.79 1.45
N ARG A 257 10.71 6.95 0.17
CA ARG A 257 10.78 8.28 -0.44
C ARG A 257 9.40 8.74 -0.89
N TYR A 258 8.54 7.82 -1.29
CA TYR A 258 7.19 8.12 -1.77
C TYR A 258 6.23 7.13 -1.12
N ILE A 259 5.20 7.65 -0.45
CA ILE A 259 4.17 6.83 0.17
C ILE A 259 2.81 7.22 -0.41
N ASP A 260 2.15 6.26 -1.03
CA ASP A 260 0.78 6.36 -1.49
C ASP A 260 -0.14 5.66 -0.47
N ILE A 261 -1.14 6.39 0.02
CA ILE A 261 -2.08 5.92 1.05
C ILE A 261 -3.49 5.92 0.47
N GLY A 262 -4.03 4.73 0.21
CA GLY A 262 -5.41 4.57 -0.20
C GLY A 262 -6.36 4.44 0.99
N THR A 263 -7.54 3.85 0.76
CA THR A 263 -8.41 3.45 1.87
C THR A 263 -7.69 2.43 2.76
N LEU A 264 -7.47 2.76 4.03
CA LEU A 264 -6.69 1.96 4.96
C LEU A 264 -7.28 1.99 6.37
N SER A 265 -7.53 0.81 6.90
CA SER A 265 -7.89 0.57 8.29
C SER A 265 -6.73 -0.09 9.04
N LEU A 266 -6.31 0.51 10.14
CA LEU A 266 -5.32 -0.07 11.05
C LEU A 266 -6.03 -0.74 12.23
N GLN A 267 -5.69 -2.00 12.47
CA GLN A 267 -6.31 -2.86 13.48
C GLN A 267 -5.23 -3.39 14.43
N ASP A 268 -5.51 -3.33 15.72
CA ASP A 268 -4.61 -3.69 16.84
C ASP A 268 -3.29 -2.89 16.85
N ILE A 269 -3.25 -1.77 16.12
CA ILE A 269 -2.10 -0.88 16.00
C ILE A 269 -2.44 0.43 16.71
N GLY A 270 -1.78 0.69 17.84
CA GLY A 270 -1.95 1.91 18.62
C GLY A 270 -1.08 3.08 18.14
N SER A 271 -0.06 2.83 17.32
CA SER A 271 0.77 3.89 16.74
C SER A 271 1.19 3.58 15.31
N ALA A 272 1.10 4.58 14.44
CA ALA A 272 1.55 4.50 13.06
C ALA A 272 2.38 5.72 12.66
N GLU A 273 3.54 5.48 12.05
CA GLU A 273 4.42 6.52 11.54
C GLU A 273 4.78 6.26 10.08
N LEU A 274 4.41 7.22 9.22
CA LEU A 274 4.68 7.18 7.79
C LEU A 274 5.72 8.26 7.46
N ARG A 275 6.92 7.83 7.08
CA ARG A 275 8.07 8.71 6.85
C ARG A 275 8.49 8.68 5.38
N ALA A 276 8.20 9.76 4.66
CA ALA A 276 8.66 9.97 3.29
C ALA A 276 9.99 10.75 3.20
N GLY A 277 10.59 11.15 4.34
CA GLY A 277 11.83 11.93 4.36
C GLY A 277 11.68 13.24 3.57
N ASP A 278 12.53 13.44 2.56
CA ASP A 278 12.49 14.59 1.64
C ASP A 278 11.52 14.40 0.45
N GLY A 279 10.84 13.27 0.36
CA GLY A 279 9.85 13.02 -0.66
C GLY A 279 8.43 13.30 -0.18
N GLU A 280 7.47 12.51 -0.63
CA GLU A 280 6.05 12.89 -0.59
C GLU A 280 5.17 11.80 0.01
N ILE A 281 4.11 12.24 0.69
CA ILE A 281 2.98 11.39 1.05
C ILE A 281 1.77 11.89 0.27
N ARG A 282 1.21 11.00 -0.54
CA ARG A 282 0.03 11.26 -1.36
C ARG A 282 -1.11 10.37 -0.88
N GLY A 283 -2.30 10.94 -0.72
CA GLY A 283 -3.45 10.20 -0.23
C GLY A 283 -4.66 10.24 -1.16
N ASN A 284 -5.50 9.21 -1.03
CA ASN A 284 -6.78 9.06 -1.71
C ASN A 284 -7.71 8.23 -0.80
N SER A 285 -8.88 8.77 -0.48
CA SER A 285 -9.84 8.21 0.49
C SER A 285 -9.38 8.35 1.95
N THR A 286 -9.78 7.43 2.81
CA THR A 286 -9.62 7.50 4.27
C THR A 286 -8.52 6.59 4.79
N ILE A 287 -7.69 7.09 5.69
CA ILE A 287 -6.92 6.28 6.65
C ILE A 287 -7.49 6.51 8.06
N HIS A 288 -7.69 5.44 8.81
CA HIS A 288 -8.04 5.55 10.23
C HIS A 288 -7.20 4.66 11.15
N ILE A 289 -7.08 5.09 12.40
CA ILE A 289 -6.42 4.39 13.50
C ILE A 289 -7.15 4.74 14.81
N ALA A 290 -7.09 3.86 15.80
CA ALA A 290 -7.37 4.21 17.19
C ALA A 290 -6.03 4.35 17.91
N GLY A 291 -5.63 5.57 18.28
CA GLY A 291 -4.29 5.91 18.78
C GLY A 291 -3.59 7.01 17.98
N ASP A 292 -2.28 6.90 17.82
CA ASP A 292 -1.43 7.99 17.29
C ASP A 292 -1.04 7.79 15.82
N LEU A 293 -1.35 8.77 14.98
CA LEU A 293 -0.92 8.83 13.58
C LEU A 293 0.10 9.94 13.35
N LYS A 294 1.26 9.57 12.84
CA LYS A 294 2.33 10.51 12.53
C LYS A 294 2.75 10.43 11.06
N LEU A 295 2.76 11.57 10.39
CA LEU A 295 3.16 11.69 8.99
C LEU A 295 4.31 12.67 8.87
N ARG A 296 5.45 12.21 8.33
CA ARG A 296 6.62 13.03 8.10
C ARG A 296 7.02 13.00 6.63
N ALA A 297 6.87 14.12 5.95
CA ALA A 297 7.18 14.22 4.53
C ALA A 297 7.53 15.64 4.12
N GLY A 298 8.19 15.73 2.97
CA GLY A 298 8.39 16.99 2.29
C GLY A 298 7.10 17.67 1.89
N SER A 299 6.10 16.91 1.43
CA SER A 299 4.75 17.41 1.25
C SER A 299 3.74 16.29 1.45
N ILE A 300 2.62 16.64 2.09
CA ILE A 300 1.49 15.76 2.34
C ILE A 300 0.28 16.36 1.61
N TYR A 301 -0.31 15.60 0.69
CA TYR A 301 -1.37 16.13 -0.19
C TYR A 301 -2.34 15.06 -0.69
N PRO A 302 -3.58 15.45 -1.04
CA PRO A 302 -4.53 14.58 -1.70
C PRO A 302 -4.27 14.51 -3.21
N THR A 303 -4.68 13.41 -3.83
CA THR A 303 -4.81 13.30 -5.29
C THR A 303 -5.84 14.30 -5.86
N SER A 304 -5.73 14.62 -7.16
CA SER A 304 -6.56 15.65 -7.80
C SER A 304 -8.05 15.34 -7.72
N GLY A 305 -8.85 16.28 -7.23
CA GLY A 305 -10.30 16.15 -7.09
C GLY A 305 -10.77 15.10 -6.07
N SER A 306 -9.85 14.47 -5.34
CA SER A 306 -10.15 13.43 -4.35
C SER A 306 -10.07 13.97 -2.93
N ARG A 307 -10.64 13.22 -2.00
CA ARG A 307 -10.51 13.45 -0.55
C ARG A 307 -9.36 12.61 -0.01
N PHE A 308 -8.58 13.16 0.92
CA PHE A 308 -7.66 12.41 1.75
C PHE A 308 -8.00 12.73 3.21
N SER A 309 -8.65 11.78 3.87
CA SER A 309 -9.19 11.92 5.22
C SER A 309 -8.37 11.11 6.20
N LEU A 310 -7.94 11.74 7.29
CA LEU A 310 -7.17 11.10 8.34
C LEU A 310 -7.99 11.13 9.64
N PHE A 311 -8.27 9.97 10.21
CA PHE A 311 -8.96 9.86 11.50
C PHE A 311 -8.06 9.16 12.51
N ALA A 312 -7.89 9.77 13.68
CA ALA A 312 -7.23 9.16 14.82
C ALA A 312 -8.18 9.18 16.01
N TYR A 313 -8.80 8.03 16.27
CA TYR A 313 -9.82 7.87 17.30
C TYR A 313 -9.21 7.76 18.69
N ASP A 314 -9.92 8.30 19.68
CA ASP A 314 -9.65 8.05 21.10
C ASP A 314 -9.81 6.56 21.41
N HIS A 315 -9.10 6.10 22.43
CA HIS A 315 -9.07 4.70 22.82
C HIS A 315 -9.06 4.57 24.35
N SER A 316 -9.15 3.34 24.85
CA SER A 316 -9.22 3.07 26.29
C SER A 316 -8.03 3.59 27.11
N GLU A 317 -6.89 3.86 26.46
CA GLU A 317 -5.66 4.29 27.13
C GLU A 317 -5.34 5.78 26.90
N GLY A 318 -6.08 6.51 26.06
CA GLY A 318 -5.74 7.89 25.74
C GLY A 318 -6.54 8.52 24.61
N THR A 319 -6.18 9.76 24.31
CA THR A 319 -6.72 10.51 23.18
C THR A 319 -6.01 10.12 21.89
N GLY A 320 -6.77 10.09 20.79
CA GLY A 320 -6.20 9.92 19.46
C GLY A 320 -5.52 11.20 18.99
N SER A 321 -4.37 11.07 18.33
CA SER A 321 -3.62 12.24 17.86
C SER A 321 -3.15 12.11 16.41
N ILE A 322 -3.07 13.25 15.72
CA ILE A 322 -2.46 13.36 14.39
C ILE A 322 -1.33 14.38 14.43
N THR A 323 -0.11 13.94 14.09
CA THR A 323 1.06 14.80 14.00
C THR A 323 1.63 14.83 12.59
N PHE A 324 1.74 16.04 12.03
CA PHE A 324 2.42 16.28 10.76
C PHE A 324 3.79 16.90 11.01
N GLU A 325 4.85 16.31 10.45
CA GLU A 325 6.22 16.82 10.56
C GLU A 325 6.81 17.15 9.18
N SER A 326 7.68 18.17 9.15
CA SER A 326 8.40 18.53 7.94
C SER A 326 9.41 17.47 7.50
N GLY A 327 9.45 17.23 6.20
CA GLY A 327 10.60 16.72 5.46
C GLY A 327 11.57 17.83 5.08
N GLY A 328 12.71 17.50 4.47
CA GLY A 328 13.73 18.49 4.11
C GLY A 328 13.42 19.27 2.82
N ARG A 329 12.68 18.70 1.85
CA ARG A 329 12.27 19.38 0.59
C ARG A 329 10.77 19.50 0.51
N ASN A 330 10.23 20.63 0.05
CA ASN A 330 8.78 20.85 -0.04
C ASN A 330 8.31 20.98 -1.50
N PRO A 331 8.31 19.88 -2.29
CA PRO A 331 7.90 19.92 -3.69
C PRO A 331 6.47 20.47 -3.87
N ILE A 332 6.20 21.05 -5.05
CA ILE A 332 4.85 21.46 -5.42
C ILE A 332 4.15 20.21 -5.96
N PRO A 333 3.02 19.80 -5.37
CA PRO A 333 2.36 18.58 -5.76
C PRO A 333 1.74 18.73 -7.14
N PHE A 334 1.73 17.65 -7.91
CA PHE A 334 0.96 17.55 -9.14
C PHE A 334 -0.50 17.20 -8.83
N SER A 335 -1.15 17.91 -7.90
CA SER A 335 -2.58 17.73 -7.62
C SER A 335 -3.34 19.06 -7.59
N ASN A 336 -4.65 19.01 -7.89
CA ASN A 336 -5.51 20.19 -7.85
C ASN A 336 -6.96 19.84 -7.42
N GLY A 337 -7.60 20.74 -6.68
CA GLY A 337 -9.00 20.63 -6.29
C GLY A 337 -9.33 19.53 -5.29
N GLY A 338 -8.33 18.89 -4.68
CA GLY A 338 -8.52 17.86 -3.65
C GLY A 338 -8.84 18.45 -2.27
N VAL A 339 -9.25 17.59 -1.35
CA VAL A 339 -9.51 17.96 0.05
C VAL A 339 -8.61 17.13 0.94
N LEU A 340 -7.81 17.77 1.79
CA LEU A 340 -7.06 17.14 2.87
C LEU A 340 -7.76 17.45 4.19
N GLU A 341 -8.06 16.44 4.98
CA GLU A 341 -8.73 16.65 6.27
C GLU A 341 -8.21 15.72 7.34
N ALA A 342 -8.08 16.23 8.56
CA ALA A 342 -7.59 15.48 9.71
C ALA A 342 -8.53 15.69 10.91
N TYR A 343 -8.97 14.59 11.51
CA TYR A 343 -9.88 14.59 12.66
C TYR A 343 -9.29 13.73 13.77
N ALA A 344 -8.99 14.39 14.89
CA ALA A 344 -8.44 13.80 16.10
C ALA A 344 -8.72 14.74 17.28
N THR A 345 -8.57 14.25 18.49
CA THR A 345 -8.66 15.06 19.70
C THR A 345 -7.50 16.06 19.77
N ASP A 346 -6.29 15.61 19.42
CA ASP A 346 -5.09 16.44 19.38
C ASP A 346 -4.44 16.44 17.99
N ILE A 347 -4.27 17.64 17.40
CA ILE A 347 -3.63 17.80 16.09
C ILE A 347 -2.42 18.72 16.20
N VAL A 348 -1.26 18.22 15.76
CA VAL A 348 -0.02 19.01 15.66
C VAL A 348 0.37 19.15 14.20
N GLN A 349 0.35 20.37 13.70
CA GLN A 349 0.76 20.70 12.33
C GLN A 349 2.13 21.38 12.37
N ALA A 350 3.18 20.60 12.18
CA ALA A 350 4.59 21.04 12.18
C ALA A 350 5.32 20.72 10.85
N GLY A 351 4.56 20.48 9.77
CA GLY A 351 5.08 20.08 8.47
C GLY A 351 4.51 20.90 7.31
N THR A 352 4.48 20.28 6.13
CA THR A 352 3.98 20.89 4.88
C THR A 352 2.73 20.16 4.39
N LEU A 353 1.58 20.79 4.57
CA LEU A 353 0.29 20.33 4.05
C LEU A 353 -0.09 21.13 2.80
N ARG A 354 -0.49 20.43 1.75
CA ARG A 354 -0.87 21.06 0.47
C ARG A 354 -2.16 20.47 -0.08
N ALA A 355 -3.04 21.34 -0.58
CA ALA A 355 -4.20 20.97 -1.38
C ALA A 355 -4.46 22.09 -2.41
N PRO A 356 -3.63 22.21 -3.47
CA PRO A 356 -3.75 23.30 -4.43
C PRO A 356 -5.16 23.40 -5.01
N GLY A 357 -5.74 24.60 -5.03
CA GLY A 357 -7.10 24.85 -5.54
C GLY A 357 -8.21 24.11 -4.79
N GLY A 358 -7.89 23.56 -3.62
CA GLY A 358 -8.73 22.68 -2.82
C GLY A 358 -8.96 23.20 -1.40
N ARG A 359 -9.10 22.26 -0.45
CA ARG A 359 -9.35 22.58 0.96
C ARG A 359 -8.42 21.80 1.89
N ILE A 360 -8.05 22.42 3.00
CA ILE A 360 -7.39 21.75 4.13
C ILE A 360 -8.25 22.00 5.37
N ILE A 361 -8.65 20.93 6.07
CA ILE A 361 -9.47 20.97 7.28
C ILE A 361 -8.69 20.31 8.42
N LEU A 362 -8.56 20.99 9.55
CA LEU A 362 -7.86 20.48 10.72
C LEU A 362 -8.80 20.54 11.92
N GLY A 363 -9.34 19.38 12.27
CA GLY A 363 -10.24 19.19 13.39
C GLY A 363 -11.72 19.44 13.08
N TRP A 364 -12.55 19.06 14.05
CA TRP A 364 -13.98 19.33 14.10
C TRP A 364 -14.36 19.67 15.54
N ASP A 365 -15.12 20.73 15.73
CA ASP A 365 -15.44 21.31 17.04
C ASP A 365 -16.70 20.73 17.68
N GLY A 366 -17.29 19.69 17.07
CA GLY A 366 -18.51 19.07 17.55
C GLY A 366 -19.79 19.85 17.19
N THR A 367 -19.67 20.94 16.42
CA THR A 367 -20.83 21.77 16.08
C THR A 367 -21.64 21.17 14.94
N ASP A 368 -22.95 21.38 15.05
CA ASP A 368 -23.93 21.10 14.02
C ASP A 368 -24.13 22.35 13.16
N ILE A 369 -23.94 22.23 11.85
CA ILE A 369 -23.98 23.39 10.94
C ILE A 369 -25.44 23.65 10.51
N ASP A 370 -26.28 22.62 10.48
CA ASP A 370 -27.73 22.71 10.29
C ASP A 370 -28.52 22.23 11.53
N PRO A 371 -28.68 23.09 12.56
CA PRO A 371 -29.44 22.73 13.76
C PRO A 371 -30.96 22.59 13.51
N SER A 372 -31.42 22.69 12.26
CA SER A 372 -32.83 22.54 11.90
C SER A 372 -33.25 21.09 11.69
N ASP A 373 -32.29 20.17 11.53
CA ASP A 373 -32.52 18.74 11.62
C ASP A 373 -31.89 18.15 12.91
N ALA A 374 -32.07 16.85 13.11
CA ALA A 374 -31.56 16.15 14.28
C ALA A 374 -30.22 15.45 14.00
N ASP A 375 -29.77 15.46 12.75
CA ASP A 375 -28.61 14.73 12.26
C ASP A 375 -27.39 15.63 12.39
N LEU A 376 -26.58 15.37 13.41
CA LEU A 376 -25.34 16.12 13.61
C LEU A 376 -24.47 16.07 12.35
N ASP A 377 -24.07 17.24 11.81
CA ASP A 377 -23.15 17.44 10.67
C ASP A 377 -21.71 16.97 10.98
N THR A 378 -21.56 15.72 11.42
CA THR A 378 -20.30 15.10 11.76
C THR A 378 -19.45 14.84 10.52
N PRO A 379 -18.11 14.96 10.61
CA PRO A 379 -17.24 14.44 9.58
C PRO A 379 -17.52 12.95 9.33
N PHE A 380 -17.49 12.53 8.07
CA PHE A 380 -17.84 11.16 7.71
C PHE A 380 -16.58 10.32 7.41
N ASP A 381 -16.31 9.35 8.28
CA ASP A 381 -15.36 8.27 7.99
C ASP A 381 -16.08 7.18 7.19
N VAL A 382 -15.72 7.03 5.91
CA VAL A 382 -16.34 6.05 5.01
C VAL A 382 -16.08 4.58 5.39
N ILE A 383 -15.06 4.30 6.21
CA ILE A 383 -14.76 2.97 6.73
C ILE A 383 -15.56 2.74 8.01
N ALA A 384 -15.45 3.62 9.01
CA ALA A 384 -16.10 3.44 10.30
C ALA A 384 -17.61 3.70 10.26
N GLY A 385 -18.11 4.55 9.36
CA GLY A 385 -19.51 4.96 9.35
C GLY A 385 -19.95 5.42 10.75
N SER A 386 -20.99 4.81 11.29
CA SER A 386 -21.49 5.08 12.65
C SER A 386 -20.92 4.16 13.73
N THR A 387 -19.94 3.30 13.44
CA THR A 387 -19.40 2.33 14.42
C THR A 387 -18.40 2.95 15.39
N ALA A 388 -17.94 4.18 15.11
CA ALA A 388 -17.10 4.95 16.01
C ALA A 388 -17.51 6.42 15.96
N THR A 389 -17.54 7.07 17.12
CA THR A 389 -17.79 8.51 17.21
C THR A 389 -16.55 9.26 16.75
N VAL A 390 -16.70 10.16 15.78
CA VAL A 390 -15.60 11.02 15.34
C VAL A 390 -15.10 11.88 16.52
N PRO A 391 -13.79 11.95 16.77
CA PRO A 391 -13.25 12.75 17.86
C PRO A 391 -13.56 14.24 17.70
N VAL A 392 -13.98 14.87 18.79
CA VAL A 392 -14.09 16.33 18.88
C VAL A 392 -12.71 16.88 19.20
N THR A 393 -12.23 17.79 18.36
CA THR A 393 -10.89 18.36 18.49
C THR A 393 -10.80 19.27 19.69
N SER A 394 -9.92 18.91 20.62
CA SER A 394 -9.60 19.71 21.80
C SER A 394 -8.46 20.68 21.53
N SER A 395 -7.48 20.30 20.69
CA SER A 395 -6.35 21.17 20.37
C SER A 395 -5.88 21.05 18.91
N VAL A 396 -5.55 22.20 18.33
CA VAL A 396 -4.82 22.30 17.05
C VAL A 396 -3.60 23.20 17.28
N THR A 397 -2.41 22.63 17.20
CA THR A 397 -1.14 23.35 17.35
C THR A 397 -0.47 23.54 16.00
N LEU A 398 -0.33 24.79 15.56
CA LEU A 398 0.45 25.16 14.37
C LEU A 398 1.88 25.51 14.81
N ALA A 399 2.83 24.63 14.54
CA ALA A 399 4.22 24.83 14.97
C ALA A 399 4.95 25.85 14.08
N ARG A 400 6.00 26.45 14.63
CA ARG A 400 6.82 27.41 13.88
C ARG A 400 7.40 26.78 12.61
N GLY A 401 7.20 27.45 11.47
CA GLY A 401 7.76 27.03 10.18
C GLY A 401 6.90 26.01 9.43
N SER A 402 5.73 25.66 9.98
CA SER A 402 4.78 24.82 9.27
C SER A 402 4.14 25.57 8.08
N ILE A 403 3.76 24.81 7.05
CA ILE A 403 3.11 25.31 5.84
C ILE A 403 1.78 24.59 5.69
N THR A 404 0.69 25.35 5.58
CA THR A 404 -0.63 24.87 5.20
C THR A 404 -1.08 25.70 4.01
N SER A 405 -1.13 25.10 2.81
CA SER A 405 -1.34 25.85 1.57
C SER A 405 -2.35 25.21 0.62
N VAL A 406 -3.28 26.04 0.15
CA VAL A 406 -4.22 25.73 -0.94
C VAL A 406 -3.87 26.48 -2.23
N SER A 407 -2.70 27.12 -2.30
CA SER A 407 -2.31 27.93 -3.46
C SER A 407 -2.06 27.07 -4.69
N THR A 408 -2.59 27.49 -5.84
CA THR A 408 -2.31 26.91 -7.17
C THR A 408 -1.05 27.50 -7.83
N PHE A 409 -0.14 28.09 -7.04
CA PHE A 409 0.92 28.94 -7.58
C PHE A 409 2.09 28.11 -8.10
N SER A 410 2.39 28.25 -9.40
CA SER A 410 3.66 27.83 -10.01
C SER A 410 4.69 28.95 -9.84
N ALA A 411 5.94 28.60 -9.52
CA ALA A 411 7.02 29.56 -9.23
C ALA A 411 7.35 30.53 -10.40
N ASP A 412 6.82 30.28 -11.60
CA ASP A 412 7.12 31.00 -12.84
C ASP A 412 5.97 31.87 -13.37
N HIS A 413 4.88 32.05 -12.62
CA HIS A 413 3.66 32.76 -13.08
C HIS A 413 3.07 32.18 -14.39
N ALA A 414 3.51 30.99 -14.82
CA ALA A 414 2.96 30.32 -15.98
C ALA A 414 1.63 29.64 -15.61
N LYS A 415 0.81 29.40 -16.63
CA LYS A 415 -0.47 28.70 -16.50
C LYS A 415 -0.25 27.36 -15.78
N PHE A 416 -0.70 27.26 -14.52
CA PHE A 416 -0.67 26.02 -13.75
C PHE A 416 -1.61 25.01 -14.42
N ARG A 417 -1.03 24.01 -15.09
CA ARG A 417 -1.75 22.88 -15.67
C ARG A 417 -1.36 21.64 -14.90
N VAL A 418 -2.35 21.06 -14.22
CA VAL A 418 -2.19 19.79 -13.53
C VAL A 418 -3.11 18.77 -14.17
N PRO A 419 -2.63 17.54 -14.46
CA PRO A 419 -3.51 16.46 -14.88
C PRO A 419 -4.58 16.20 -13.82
N TYR A 420 -5.83 16.14 -14.25
CA TYR A 420 -6.97 15.83 -13.39
C TYR A 420 -7.10 14.31 -13.22
N GLY A 421 -7.27 13.81 -12.00
CA GLY A 421 -7.43 12.39 -11.68
C GLY A 421 -6.31 11.80 -10.82
N ILE A 422 -5.99 10.52 -11.05
CA ILE A 422 -4.89 9.81 -10.40
C ILE A 422 -3.59 10.22 -11.09
N SER A 423 -3.04 11.34 -10.65
CA SER A 423 -1.79 11.92 -11.13
C SER A 423 -0.66 11.65 -10.15
#